data_AF-A0A535XAB6-F1
#
_entry.id   AF-A0A535XAB6-F1
#
_cell.length_a   1.000
_cell.length_b   1.000
_cell.length_c   1.000
_cell.angle_alpha   90.00
_cell.angle_beta   90.00
_cell.angle_gamma   90.00
#
_symmetry.space_group_name_H-M   'P 1'
#
loop_
_entity.id
_entity.type
_entity.pdbx_description
1 polymer ?
#
loop_
_entity_poly.entity_id
_entity_poly.type
_entity_poly.pdbx_seq_one_letter_code
_entity_poly.pdbx_strand_id
1 'polypeptide(L)'
;MAIAEKKDLFTFPPAPDATAPEWPGTPIGAKNTITRTKGRTAVANKTVDATPGLFKRLLANAFQHVATSGQTTYSHDVVIHGLRVRAITNSEHLIGYWKDNWYGTDEWFRITGQKPADTPDVLVVALGRIPSEAEAAYYSRQNDTVVFFNTSYYGQLKSWVLGAVGRKLAVDYGIHSIHGAVVTKDGKGILYIAPTGTGKSTSTYGLMEFPNTRFHSDDWVYVRYAYRTKDGKKVFSPARILQDGEEVARGYRTYKWLEDNRNKDATVIGRGLDDREVTASPSELDIDHPEAYAYTSEKVFYIRSNLVENFPVAAFDFARSRLENAPDVTPEFLLQNKASIDAVELQLRRKPPFDKMDNQHLRETIARFFAFDNTRAMLDITTVFPKERVFTNPLEPARINAVMLIKRNFDEDVVVDRLTIDEFMARLLVGRTPSGTKEIVYNNYRAVDDKSERAWIDTIEAKGVERMWSEYGKAKDRPETLHEEMEMFRMLYRSTTAYDLNTILQKDPTVTSKMEAVRSTMRIIVAALENSRDDFRYTISEYRKLLG
;
A
#
# COMPACT_ATOMS: atom_id res chain seq x y z
N MET A 1 -33.40 17.00 29.80
CA MET A 1 -33.06 15.84 28.96
C MET A 1 -31.77 15.25 29.49
N ALA A 2 -31.81 14.04 30.05
CA ALA A 2 -30.61 13.34 30.49
C ALA A 2 -29.74 13.05 29.25
N ILE A 3 -28.48 13.48 29.29
CA ILE A 3 -27.47 13.05 28.32
C ILE A 3 -27.34 11.55 28.53
N ALA A 4 -27.85 10.74 27.61
CA ALA A 4 -27.67 9.30 27.66
C ALA A 4 -26.16 9.03 27.66
N GLU A 5 -25.65 8.41 28.72
CA GLU A 5 -24.26 7.97 28.78
C GLU A 5 -23.96 7.11 27.56
N LYS A 6 -22.99 7.54 26.76
CA LYS A 6 -22.49 6.78 25.62
C LYS A 6 -21.76 5.57 26.18
N LYS A 7 -22.45 4.43 26.27
CA LYS A 7 -21.85 3.18 26.73
C LYS A 7 -20.68 2.79 25.83
N ASP A 8 -19.57 2.40 26.44
CA ASP A 8 -18.44 1.85 25.72
C ASP A 8 -18.83 0.52 25.05
N LEU A 9 -18.51 0.41 23.76
CA LEU A 9 -18.84 -0.77 22.96
C LEU A 9 -17.77 -1.86 23.03
N PHE A 10 -16.57 -1.50 23.46
CA PHE A 10 -15.45 -2.41 23.60
C PHE A 10 -14.42 -1.80 24.54
N THR A 11 -13.53 -2.63 25.08
CA THR A 11 -12.44 -2.23 25.96
C THR A 11 -11.12 -2.88 25.53
N PHE A 12 -10.01 -2.36 26.02
CA PHE A 12 -8.70 -2.98 25.87
C PHE A 12 -8.15 -3.31 27.25
N PRO A 13 -7.40 -4.41 27.40
CA PRO A 13 -6.62 -4.65 28.61
C PRO A 13 -5.75 -3.42 28.95
N PRO A 14 -5.68 -3.02 30.23
CA PRO A 14 -4.93 -1.84 30.63
C PRO A 14 -3.41 -2.05 30.43
N ALA A 15 -2.69 -0.96 30.19
CA ALA A 15 -1.23 -1.00 30.10
C ALA A 15 -0.62 -1.39 31.46
N PRO A 16 0.49 -2.16 31.48
CA PRO A 16 1.16 -2.52 32.73
C PRO A 16 1.83 -1.30 33.40
N ASP A 17 2.22 -0.30 32.62
CA ASP A 17 2.79 0.95 33.09
C ASP A 17 2.66 2.06 32.02
N ALA A 18 2.84 3.32 32.40
CA ALA A 18 2.70 4.48 31.51
C ALA A 18 3.76 4.54 30.39
N THR A 19 4.86 3.80 30.54
CA THR A 19 6.01 3.78 29.61
C THR A 19 6.05 2.54 28.71
N ALA A 20 5.11 1.60 28.86
CA ALA A 20 4.95 0.44 27.98
C ALA A 20 4.45 0.86 26.58
N PRO A 21 5.20 0.61 25.50
CA PRO A 21 4.73 0.88 24.13
C PRO A 21 3.71 -0.16 23.67
N GLU A 22 3.81 -1.39 24.19
CA GLU A 22 2.97 -2.55 23.90
C GLU A 22 2.78 -3.44 25.14
N TRP A 23 1.73 -4.26 25.12
CA TRP A 23 1.47 -5.30 26.11
C TRP A 23 0.54 -6.40 25.53
N PRO A 24 0.45 -7.58 26.18
CA PRO A 24 -0.46 -8.64 25.74
C PRO A 24 -1.92 -8.21 25.81
N GLY A 25 -2.69 -8.49 24.75
CA GLY A 25 -4.13 -8.40 24.73
C GLY A 25 -4.80 -9.70 25.17
N THR A 26 -6.13 -9.67 25.34
CA THR A 26 -6.93 -10.86 25.60
C THR A 26 -6.74 -11.88 24.47
N PRO A 27 -6.54 -13.18 24.76
CA PRO A 27 -6.19 -14.18 23.75
C PRO A 27 -7.15 -14.22 22.55
N ILE A 28 -6.58 -14.20 21.35
CA ILE A 28 -7.23 -14.41 20.04
C ILE A 28 -6.14 -14.64 19.00
N GLY A 29 -6.41 -15.47 17.98
CA GLY A 29 -5.41 -15.87 16.99
C GLY A 29 -4.23 -16.59 17.62
N ALA A 30 -3.04 -16.43 17.03
CA ALA A 30 -1.78 -16.93 17.60
C ALA A 30 -1.22 -16.02 18.69
N LYS A 31 -1.42 -14.70 18.59
CA LYS A 31 -1.01 -13.69 19.59
C LYS A 31 -1.83 -12.42 19.35
N ASN A 32 -2.25 -11.74 20.41
CA ASN A 32 -2.86 -10.41 20.34
C ASN A 32 -1.99 -9.43 21.10
N THR A 33 -1.46 -8.41 20.42
CA THR A 33 -0.68 -7.34 21.06
C THR A 33 -1.50 -6.06 21.07
N ILE A 34 -1.62 -5.43 22.24
CA ILE A 34 -2.16 -4.08 22.35
C ILE A 34 -1.02 -3.09 22.31
N THR A 35 -1.12 -2.09 21.44
CA THR A 35 -0.18 -0.97 21.37
C THR A 35 -0.75 0.21 22.15
N ARG A 36 0.12 1.01 22.76
CA ARG A 36 -0.26 2.24 23.48
C ARG A 36 -1.03 3.17 22.55
N THR A 37 -0.36 3.63 21.50
CA THR A 37 -0.97 4.39 20.42
C THR A 37 -1.41 3.40 19.36
N LYS A 38 -2.73 3.24 19.21
CA LYS A 38 -3.36 2.29 18.28
C LYS A 38 -3.41 2.83 16.85
N GLY A 39 -2.39 3.58 16.47
CA GLY A 39 -2.36 4.45 15.30
C GLY A 39 -1.04 5.19 15.21
N ARG A 40 -1.01 6.26 14.43
CA ARG A 40 0.22 7.03 14.19
C ARG A 40 0.60 7.84 15.43
N THR A 41 1.90 7.97 15.66
CA THR A 41 2.44 8.90 16.65
C THR A 41 2.01 10.34 16.36
N ALA A 42 1.73 11.10 17.40
CA ALA A 42 1.42 12.53 17.27
C ALA A 42 2.63 13.35 16.80
N VAL A 43 3.84 12.89 17.15
CA VAL A 43 5.11 13.50 16.72
C VAL A 43 5.68 12.70 15.57
N ALA A 44 5.90 13.36 14.44
CA ALA A 44 6.55 12.78 13.27
C ALA A 44 7.36 13.83 12.52
N ASN A 45 8.57 13.47 12.04
CA ASN A 45 9.42 14.34 11.23
C ASN A 45 10.09 13.54 10.10
N LYS A 46 9.68 13.81 8.85
CA LYS A 46 10.24 13.17 7.64
C LYS A 46 11.36 13.97 6.97
N THR A 47 11.72 15.10 7.56
CA THR A 47 12.71 16.07 7.05
C THR A 47 13.80 16.28 8.10
N VAL A 48 14.22 15.20 8.77
CA VAL A 48 15.24 15.26 9.84
C VAL A 48 16.52 15.95 9.36
N ASP A 49 16.87 15.74 8.09
CA ASP A 49 18.07 16.27 7.47
C ASP A 49 18.09 17.81 7.38
N ALA A 50 16.92 18.47 7.46
CA ALA A 50 16.83 19.92 7.49
C ALA A 50 17.25 20.53 8.84
N THR A 51 17.36 19.71 9.89
CA THR A 51 17.79 20.17 11.23
C THR A 51 19.21 19.70 11.51
N PRO A 52 20.21 20.61 11.54
CA PRO A 52 21.60 20.25 11.80
C PRO A 52 21.78 19.41 13.07
N GLY A 53 22.45 18.27 12.94
CA GLY A 53 22.77 17.39 14.08
C GLY A 53 21.63 16.51 14.60
N LEU A 54 20.37 16.74 14.17
CA LEU A 54 19.22 15.98 14.68
C LEU A 54 19.36 14.49 14.40
N PHE A 55 19.70 14.09 13.17
CA PHE A 55 19.87 12.68 12.81
C PHE A 55 20.90 11.98 13.71
N LYS A 56 22.07 12.61 13.90
CA LYS A 56 23.15 12.07 14.74
C LYS A 56 22.70 11.91 16.19
N ARG A 57 21.97 12.90 16.73
CA ARG A 57 21.40 12.84 18.09
C ARG A 57 20.42 11.68 18.24
N LEU A 58 19.51 11.49 17.29
CA LEU A 58 18.52 10.41 17.31
C LEU A 58 19.22 9.04 17.35
N LEU A 59 20.21 8.81 16.47
CA LEU A 59 20.96 7.56 16.49
C LEU A 59 21.80 7.38 17.75
N ALA A 60 22.46 8.43 18.23
CA ALA A 60 23.24 8.37 19.47
C ALA A 60 22.36 7.95 20.65
N ASN A 61 21.17 8.55 20.79
CA ASN A 61 20.22 8.20 21.85
C ASN A 61 19.74 6.75 21.72
N ALA A 62 19.43 6.30 20.50
CA ALA A 62 19.00 4.93 20.24
C ALA A 62 20.08 3.90 20.63
N PHE A 63 21.31 4.08 20.14
CA PHE A 63 22.39 3.13 20.38
C PHE A 63 22.95 3.21 21.81
N GLN A 64 22.93 4.39 22.43
CA GLN A 64 23.22 4.51 23.85
C GLN A 64 22.22 3.68 24.67
N HIS A 65 20.92 3.76 24.37
CA HIS A 65 19.90 2.96 25.04
C HIS A 65 20.09 1.46 24.84
N VAL A 66 20.40 1.03 23.61
CA VAL A 66 20.74 -0.38 23.33
C VAL A 66 21.93 -0.84 24.18
N ALA A 67 22.96 -0.02 24.31
CA ALA A 67 24.16 -0.35 25.07
C ALA A 67 23.95 -0.39 26.60
N THR A 68 23.04 0.43 27.15
CA THR A 68 22.92 0.62 28.61
C THR A 68 21.69 -0.01 29.24
N SER A 69 20.62 -0.28 28.48
CA SER A 69 19.33 -0.68 29.05
C SER A 69 19.28 -2.12 29.58
N GLY A 70 20.19 -2.99 29.15
CA GLY A 70 20.12 -4.43 29.43
C GLY A 70 18.93 -5.15 28.78
N GLN A 71 18.15 -4.45 27.96
CA GLN A 71 17.00 -5.03 27.26
C GLN A 71 17.47 -5.92 26.10
N THR A 72 16.73 -7.01 25.86
CA THR A 72 16.95 -7.81 24.66
C THR A 72 16.70 -6.95 23.42
N THR A 73 17.67 -6.96 22.52
CA THR A 73 17.59 -6.25 21.24
C THR A 73 17.71 -7.27 20.11
N TYR A 74 16.81 -7.16 19.15
CA TYR A 74 16.77 -7.97 17.94
C TYR A 74 17.34 -7.17 16.77
N SER A 75 18.04 -7.87 15.88
CA SER A 75 18.46 -7.36 14.57
C SER A 75 18.07 -8.39 13.52
N HIS A 76 17.40 -7.97 12.46
CA HIS A 76 16.99 -8.86 11.37
C HIS A 76 16.92 -8.15 10.03
N ASP A 77 17.40 -8.82 8.99
CA ASP A 77 17.40 -8.31 7.63
C ASP A 77 16.31 -8.98 6.80
N VAL A 78 15.62 -8.18 6.01
CA VAL A 78 14.66 -8.64 4.99
C VAL A 78 15.02 -8.03 3.64
N VAL A 79 14.42 -8.57 2.59
CA VAL A 79 14.52 -8.04 1.24
C VAL A 79 13.17 -7.49 0.82
N ILE A 80 13.16 -6.23 0.40
CA ILE A 80 12.00 -5.56 -0.17
C ILE A 80 12.38 -5.15 -1.59
N HIS A 81 11.85 -5.89 -2.56
CA HIS A 81 12.10 -5.68 -4.00
C HIS A 81 13.58 -5.52 -4.36
N GLY A 82 14.41 -6.47 -3.90
CA GLY A 82 15.85 -6.51 -4.16
C GLY A 82 16.71 -5.66 -3.22
N LEU A 83 16.13 -4.73 -2.45
CA LEU A 83 16.87 -3.93 -1.47
C LEU A 83 16.93 -4.62 -0.11
N ARG A 84 18.10 -4.62 0.52
CA ARG A 84 18.30 -5.15 1.88
C ARG A 84 17.87 -4.11 2.90
N VAL A 85 16.96 -4.48 3.78
CA VAL A 85 16.48 -3.60 4.85
C VAL A 85 16.78 -4.24 6.20
N ARG A 86 17.44 -3.50 7.10
CA ARG A 86 17.76 -3.97 8.45
C ARG A 86 16.85 -3.31 9.48
N ALA A 87 16.22 -4.10 10.33
CA ALA A 87 15.55 -3.62 11.54
C ALA A 87 16.36 -3.92 12.80
N ILE A 88 16.46 -2.92 13.68
CA ILE A 88 16.98 -3.04 15.04
C ILE A 88 15.85 -2.62 16.00
N THR A 89 15.43 -3.52 16.89
CA THR A 89 14.31 -3.25 17.80
C THR A 89 14.43 -4.04 19.10
N ASN A 90 13.87 -3.51 20.19
CA ASN A 90 13.68 -4.23 21.46
C ASN A 90 12.23 -4.73 21.65
N SER A 91 11.38 -4.62 20.62
CA SER A 91 10.00 -5.09 20.61
C SER A 91 9.92 -6.48 19.98
N GLU A 92 9.44 -7.45 20.77
CA GLU A 92 9.14 -8.81 20.27
C GLU A 92 7.94 -8.78 19.29
N HIS A 93 6.99 -7.87 19.50
CA HIS A 93 5.87 -7.64 18.59
C HIS A 93 6.33 -7.19 17.21
N LEU A 94 7.10 -6.08 17.15
CA LEU A 94 7.55 -5.50 15.89
C LEU A 94 8.43 -6.47 15.10
N ILE A 95 9.38 -7.16 15.75
CA ILE A 95 10.25 -8.11 15.05
C ILE A 95 9.50 -9.37 14.57
N GLY A 96 8.44 -9.76 15.29
CA GLY A 96 7.56 -10.85 14.87
C GLY A 96 6.83 -10.49 13.57
N TYR A 97 6.15 -9.34 13.54
CA TYR A 97 5.46 -8.86 12.34
C TYR A 97 6.43 -8.61 11.18
N TRP A 98 7.62 -8.07 11.46
CA TRP A 98 8.70 -7.87 10.48
C TRP A 98 9.06 -9.15 9.72
N LYS A 99 9.24 -10.25 10.46
CA LYS A 99 9.59 -11.57 9.89
C LYS A 99 8.44 -12.23 9.15
N ASP A 100 7.21 -11.98 9.59
CA ASP A 100 6.01 -12.49 8.92
C ASP A 100 5.79 -11.73 7.59
N ASN A 101 5.94 -10.40 7.58
CA ASN A 101 5.54 -9.53 6.47
C ASN A 101 6.46 -9.63 5.24
N TRP A 102 7.78 -9.71 5.43
CA TRP A 102 8.76 -9.65 4.34
C TRP A 102 9.64 -10.90 4.26
N TYR A 103 10.28 -11.06 3.10
CA TYR A 103 11.18 -12.17 2.83
C TYR A 103 12.51 -11.98 3.57
N GLY A 104 12.93 -12.98 4.36
CA GLY A 104 14.30 -13.03 4.86
C GLY A 104 15.32 -13.16 3.71
N THR A 105 16.59 -12.84 3.95
CA THR A 105 17.64 -12.91 2.90
C THR A 105 17.78 -14.30 2.29
N ASP A 106 17.74 -15.34 3.11
CA ASP A 106 17.86 -16.73 2.66
C ASP A 106 16.60 -17.20 1.93
N GLU A 107 15.43 -16.76 2.40
CA GLU A 107 14.16 -17.03 1.75
C GLU A 107 14.10 -16.39 0.37
N TRP A 108 14.51 -15.12 0.27
CA TRP A 108 14.60 -14.39 -0.99
C TRP A 108 15.52 -15.12 -1.96
N PHE A 109 16.74 -15.47 -1.56
CA PHE A 109 17.69 -16.18 -2.42
C PHE A 109 17.15 -17.52 -2.91
N ARG A 110 16.49 -18.29 -2.04
CA ARG A 110 15.88 -19.58 -2.42
C ARG A 110 14.77 -19.44 -3.46
N ILE A 111 13.97 -18.36 -3.39
CA ILE A 111 12.84 -18.14 -4.30
C ILE A 111 13.29 -17.51 -5.61
N THR A 112 14.20 -16.54 -5.56
CA THR A 112 14.56 -15.69 -6.70
C THR A 112 15.89 -16.07 -7.37
N GLY A 113 16.75 -16.81 -6.65
CA GLY A 113 18.14 -17.06 -7.05
C GLY A 113 19.07 -15.85 -6.89
N GLN A 114 18.59 -14.74 -6.34
CA GLN A 114 19.33 -13.49 -6.23
C GLN A 114 19.74 -13.18 -4.80
N LYS A 115 20.94 -12.61 -4.63
CA LYS A 115 21.41 -12.13 -3.34
C LYS A 115 21.29 -10.60 -3.29
N PRO A 116 20.71 -10.04 -2.22
CA PRO A 116 20.76 -8.59 -2.01
C PRO A 116 22.18 -8.16 -1.62
N ALA A 117 22.42 -6.86 -1.51
CA ALA A 117 23.71 -6.32 -1.08
C ALA A 117 24.13 -6.80 0.32
N ASP A 118 25.43 -6.79 0.60
CA ASP A 118 25.97 -7.20 1.92
C ASP A 118 25.64 -6.18 3.02
N THR A 119 25.59 -4.89 2.67
CA THR A 119 25.19 -3.81 3.56
C THR A 119 23.70 -3.50 3.37
N PRO A 120 22.97 -3.12 4.44
CA PRO A 120 21.59 -2.69 4.29
C PRO A 120 21.50 -1.39 3.48
N ASP A 121 20.59 -1.37 2.51
CA ASP A 121 20.20 -0.20 1.74
C ASP A 121 19.37 0.79 2.57
N VAL A 122 18.58 0.27 3.51
CA VAL A 122 17.73 1.05 4.42
C VAL A 122 17.90 0.51 5.84
N LEU A 123 18.09 1.41 6.82
CA LEU A 123 18.17 1.09 8.23
C LEU A 123 16.89 1.51 8.97
N VAL A 124 16.38 0.63 9.84
CA VAL A 124 15.22 0.88 10.68
C VAL A 124 15.61 0.66 12.13
N VAL A 125 15.47 1.69 12.96
CA VAL A 125 15.74 1.60 14.41
C VAL A 125 14.44 1.91 15.15
N ALA A 126 13.81 0.91 15.75
CA ALA A 126 12.52 1.05 16.43
C ALA A 126 12.60 0.59 17.87
N LEU A 127 12.71 1.52 18.82
CA LEU A 127 13.01 1.22 20.21
C LEU A 127 11.94 1.78 21.16
N GLY A 128 11.47 0.92 22.05
CA GLY A 128 10.59 1.28 23.15
C GLY A 128 11.34 1.60 24.44
N ARG A 129 10.64 2.27 25.37
CA ARG A 129 11.13 2.59 26.72
C ARG A 129 12.42 3.42 26.74
N ILE A 130 12.54 4.40 25.85
CA ILE A 130 13.64 5.38 25.80
C ILE A 130 13.20 6.66 26.51
N PRO A 131 13.62 6.93 27.76
CA PRO A 131 13.06 8.03 28.55
C PRO A 131 13.40 9.43 28.01
N SER A 132 14.51 9.55 27.28
CA SER A 132 14.99 10.81 26.70
C SER A 132 14.26 11.20 25.41
N GLU A 133 13.34 10.38 24.91
CA GLU A 133 12.66 10.59 23.64
C GLU A 133 11.14 10.56 23.81
N ALA A 134 10.45 11.41 23.03
CA ALA A 134 9.00 11.34 22.93
C ALA A 134 8.56 10.10 22.14
N GLU A 135 7.29 9.74 22.25
CA GLU A 135 6.68 8.80 21.31
C GLU A 135 6.60 9.43 19.91
N ALA A 136 7.48 9.00 19.01
CA ALA A 136 7.74 9.70 17.77
C ALA A 136 8.28 8.81 16.64
N ALA A 137 8.14 9.30 15.41
CA ALA A 137 8.68 8.69 14.19
C ALA A 137 9.51 9.69 13.37
N TYR A 138 10.65 9.25 12.86
CA TYR A 138 11.63 10.08 12.18
C TYR A 138 12.15 9.39 10.91
N TYR A 139 12.43 10.18 9.88
CA TYR A 139 13.04 9.69 8.65
C TYR A 139 14.12 10.68 8.18
N SER A 140 15.30 10.13 7.92
CA SER A 140 16.41 10.81 7.24
C SER A 140 16.49 10.24 5.83
N ARG A 141 16.20 11.10 4.85
CA ARG A 141 16.29 10.77 3.43
C ARG A 141 17.75 10.69 2.99
N GLN A 142 18.63 11.55 3.51
CA GLN A 142 20.05 11.54 3.14
C GLN A 142 20.78 10.28 3.58
N ASN A 143 20.28 9.60 4.63
CA ASN A 143 20.93 8.42 5.22
C ASN A 143 20.08 7.15 5.10
N ASP A 144 18.99 7.17 4.32
CA ASP A 144 18.06 6.03 4.15
C ASP A 144 17.68 5.36 5.48
N THR A 145 17.38 6.15 6.51
CA THR A 145 17.20 5.66 7.88
C THR A 145 15.88 6.11 8.49
N VAL A 146 15.11 5.15 9.01
CA VAL A 146 13.86 5.36 9.75
C VAL A 146 14.10 5.10 11.24
N VAL A 147 13.66 6.00 12.11
CA VAL A 147 13.79 5.87 13.57
C VAL A 147 12.43 6.01 14.26
N PHE A 148 12.09 5.07 15.13
CA PHE A 148 10.90 5.10 15.98
C PHE A 148 11.30 5.05 17.45
N PHE A 149 10.68 5.91 18.25
CA PHE A 149 10.81 5.90 19.70
C PHE A 149 9.47 5.70 20.37
N ASN A 150 9.46 4.84 21.39
CA ASN A 150 8.35 4.64 22.32
C ASN A 150 6.99 4.30 21.69
N THR A 151 7.00 3.81 20.45
CA THR A 151 5.81 3.32 19.74
C THR A 151 6.10 1.94 19.17
N SER A 152 5.05 1.15 19.04
CA SER A 152 5.10 -0.21 18.49
C SER A 152 3.96 -0.51 17.52
N TYR A 153 3.26 0.55 17.05
CA TYR A 153 2.23 0.39 16.04
C TYR A 153 2.85 -0.02 14.70
N TYR A 154 2.68 -1.30 14.34
CA TYR A 154 3.38 -1.88 13.19
C TYR A 154 2.97 -1.21 11.87
N GLY A 155 1.72 -0.75 11.76
CA GLY A 155 1.23 -0.08 10.56
C GLY A 155 2.02 1.19 10.20
N GLN A 156 2.50 1.97 11.19
CA GLN A 156 3.34 3.14 10.91
C GLN A 156 4.76 2.72 10.54
N LEU A 157 5.32 1.71 11.21
CA LEU A 157 6.63 1.14 10.85
C LEU A 157 6.63 0.65 9.40
N LYS A 158 5.69 -0.24 9.05
CA LYS A 158 5.54 -0.81 7.71
C LYS A 158 5.52 0.27 6.64
N SER A 159 4.62 1.23 6.79
CA SER A 159 4.39 2.27 5.78
C SER A 159 5.57 3.23 5.60
N TRP A 160 6.31 3.56 6.67
CA TRP A 160 7.52 4.40 6.56
C TRP A 160 8.67 3.65 5.91
N VAL A 161 8.80 2.35 6.20
CA VAL A 161 9.81 1.49 5.57
C VAL A 161 9.55 1.33 4.08
N LEU A 162 8.30 1.06 3.68
CA LEU A 162 7.91 0.99 2.27
C LEU A 162 8.09 2.34 1.55
N GLY A 163 7.87 3.46 2.25
CA GLY A 163 8.16 4.80 1.74
C GLY A 163 9.65 5.04 1.51
N ALA A 164 10.51 4.69 2.47
CA ALA A 164 11.96 4.83 2.37
C ALA A 164 12.54 3.94 1.24
N VAL A 165 12.13 2.67 1.20
CA VAL A 165 12.49 1.75 0.10
C VAL A 165 12.01 2.29 -1.24
N GLY A 166 10.75 2.72 -1.33
CA GLY A 166 10.18 3.29 -2.54
C GLY A 166 10.94 4.48 -3.08
N ARG A 167 11.41 5.37 -2.19
CA ARG A 167 12.23 6.53 -2.56
C ARG A 167 13.53 6.09 -3.24
N LYS A 168 14.25 5.15 -2.64
CA LYS A 168 15.52 4.63 -3.17
C LYS A 168 15.31 3.92 -4.50
N LEU A 169 14.28 3.08 -4.57
CA LEU A 169 13.84 2.40 -5.79
C LEU A 169 13.53 3.37 -6.95
N ALA A 170 12.90 4.50 -6.68
CA ALA A 170 12.61 5.51 -7.70
C ALA A 170 13.87 6.23 -8.20
N VAL A 171 14.77 6.67 -7.30
CA VAL A 171 16.02 7.35 -7.71
C VAL A 171 16.94 6.43 -8.48
N ASP A 172 17.14 5.22 -7.97
CA ASP A 172 18.23 4.37 -8.43
C ASP A 172 17.81 3.48 -9.61
N TYR A 173 16.53 3.10 -9.66
CA TYR A 173 16.04 2.08 -10.57
C TYR A 173 14.79 2.46 -11.36
N GLY A 174 14.17 3.62 -11.08
CA GLY A 174 12.94 4.03 -11.77
C GLY A 174 11.77 3.12 -11.41
N ILE A 175 11.75 2.57 -10.20
CA ILE A 175 10.70 1.66 -9.77
C ILE A 175 9.70 2.42 -8.91
N HIS A 176 8.44 2.43 -9.34
CA HIS A 176 7.36 3.19 -8.72
C HIS A 176 6.83 2.46 -7.48
N SER A 177 6.87 3.13 -6.35
CA SER A 177 6.21 2.69 -5.12
C SER A 177 4.80 3.27 -5.06
N ILE A 178 3.76 2.42 -5.15
CA ILE A 178 2.36 2.87 -5.17
C ILE A 178 1.62 2.28 -3.97
N HIS A 179 0.94 3.14 -3.21
CA HIS A 179 -0.05 2.74 -2.22
C HIS A 179 -1.33 2.30 -2.95
N GLY A 180 -1.32 1.07 -3.44
CA GLY A 180 -2.35 0.50 -4.31
C GLY A 180 -2.41 -1.01 -4.23
N ALA A 181 -3.49 -1.56 -4.76
CA ALA A 181 -3.74 -2.99 -4.80
C ALA A 181 -3.71 -3.49 -6.24
N VAL A 182 -3.25 -4.72 -6.47
CA VAL A 182 -3.24 -5.33 -7.79
C VAL A 182 -3.93 -6.68 -7.76
N VAL A 183 -4.75 -6.92 -8.77
CA VAL A 183 -5.36 -8.20 -9.09
C VAL A 183 -5.25 -8.42 -10.60
N THR A 184 -5.14 -9.68 -11.03
CA THR A 184 -5.18 -10.01 -12.46
C THR A 184 -6.45 -10.76 -12.79
N LYS A 185 -7.07 -10.47 -13.93
CA LYS A 185 -8.21 -11.18 -14.51
C LYS A 185 -7.89 -11.56 -15.94
N ASP A 186 -7.99 -12.85 -16.28
CA ASP A 186 -7.60 -13.38 -17.61
C ASP A 186 -6.19 -12.94 -18.04
N GLY A 187 -5.26 -12.89 -17.09
CA GLY A 187 -3.88 -12.45 -17.33
C GLY A 187 -3.69 -10.92 -17.48
N LYS A 188 -4.75 -10.12 -17.42
CA LYS A 188 -4.69 -8.64 -17.45
C LYS A 188 -4.72 -8.07 -16.04
N GLY A 189 -3.76 -7.21 -15.71
CA GLY A 189 -3.65 -6.59 -14.38
C GLY A 189 -4.51 -5.34 -14.22
N ILE A 190 -5.14 -5.21 -13.06
CA ILE A 190 -5.90 -4.04 -12.62
C ILE A 190 -5.21 -3.48 -11.37
N LEU A 191 -4.75 -2.23 -11.45
CA LEU A 191 -4.21 -1.49 -10.32
C LEU A 191 -5.31 -0.60 -9.72
N TYR A 192 -5.59 -0.76 -8.44
CA TYR A 192 -6.47 0.13 -7.69
C TYR A 192 -5.65 1.13 -6.88
N ILE A 193 -5.96 2.42 -7.02
CA ILE A 193 -5.42 3.49 -6.18
C ILE A 193 -6.60 4.23 -5.56
N ALA A 194 -6.59 4.37 -4.24
CA ALA A 194 -7.78 4.85 -3.55
C ALA A 194 -7.47 5.43 -2.16
N PRO A 195 -8.22 6.45 -1.71
CA PRO A 195 -8.26 6.83 -0.30
C PRO A 195 -8.72 5.66 0.58
N THR A 196 -8.33 5.69 1.85
CA THR A 196 -8.85 4.74 2.85
C THR A 196 -10.39 4.75 2.89
N GLY A 197 -11.01 3.57 2.97
CA GLY A 197 -12.46 3.43 3.17
C GLY A 197 -13.33 3.50 1.90
N THR A 198 -12.73 3.74 0.74
CA THR A 198 -13.46 3.85 -0.54
C THR A 198 -13.70 2.52 -1.25
N GLY A 199 -13.04 1.44 -0.83
CA GLY A 199 -13.30 0.08 -1.34
C GLY A 199 -12.15 -0.59 -2.09
N LYS A 200 -10.89 -0.16 -1.89
CA LYS A 200 -9.69 -0.82 -2.44
C LYS A 200 -9.68 -2.32 -2.16
N SER A 201 -9.60 -2.73 -0.89
CA SER A 201 -9.61 -4.15 -0.53
C SER A 201 -10.89 -4.84 -0.96
N THR A 202 -12.07 -4.22 -0.77
CA THR A 202 -13.34 -4.78 -1.25
C THR A 202 -13.31 -5.11 -2.74
N SER A 203 -12.64 -4.29 -3.56
CA SER A 203 -12.50 -4.53 -5.00
C SER A 203 -11.49 -5.63 -5.30
N THR A 204 -10.35 -5.66 -4.60
CA THR A 204 -9.34 -6.72 -4.72
C THR A 204 -9.93 -8.10 -4.44
N TYR A 205 -10.56 -8.27 -3.28
CA TYR A 205 -11.15 -9.55 -2.87
C TYR A 205 -12.44 -9.87 -3.62
N GLY A 206 -13.26 -8.88 -3.97
CA GLY A 206 -14.48 -9.08 -4.74
C GLY A 206 -14.21 -9.65 -6.14
N LEU A 207 -13.12 -9.23 -6.78
CA LEU A 207 -12.75 -9.76 -8.10
C LEU A 207 -12.25 -11.22 -8.04
N MET A 208 -11.82 -11.70 -6.87
CA MET A 208 -11.43 -13.09 -6.66
C MET A 208 -12.61 -14.07 -6.73
N GLU A 209 -13.86 -13.59 -6.74
CA GLU A 209 -15.02 -14.45 -7.02
C GLU A 209 -15.11 -14.84 -8.51
N PHE A 210 -14.45 -14.11 -9.40
CA PHE A 210 -14.44 -14.40 -10.83
C PHE A 210 -13.43 -15.51 -11.18
N PRO A 211 -13.73 -16.33 -12.20
CA PRO A 211 -12.78 -17.32 -12.71
C PRO A 211 -11.57 -16.62 -13.35
N ASN A 212 -10.43 -17.34 -13.39
CA ASN A 212 -9.17 -16.85 -13.95
C ASN A 212 -8.68 -15.53 -13.33
N THR A 213 -9.00 -15.31 -12.05
CA THR A 213 -8.46 -14.20 -11.27
C THR A 213 -7.33 -14.67 -10.35
N ARG A 214 -6.22 -13.93 -10.32
CA ARG A 214 -5.12 -14.12 -9.36
C ARG A 214 -4.89 -12.87 -8.50
N PHE A 215 -4.76 -13.07 -7.20
CA PHE A 215 -4.45 -12.04 -6.22
C PHE A 215 -2.96 -11.71 -6.24
N HIS A 216 -2.61 -10.42 -6.35
CA HIS A 216 -1.22 -9.97 -6.33
C HIS A 216 -0.90 -9.17 -5.06
N SER A 217 -1.62 -8.09 -4.77
CA SER A 217 -1.38 -7.26 -3.58
C SER A 217 -2.64 -6.50 -3.16
N ASP A 218 -2.77 -6.15 -1.86
CA ASP A 218 -3.93 -5.41 -1.33
C ASP A 218 -3.66 -3.95 -0.92
N ASP A 219 -2.40 -3.60 -0.63
CA ASP A 219 -2.12 -2.33 0.04
C ASP A 219 -0.98 -1.54 -0.60
N TRP A 220 0.06 -2.25 -1.05
CA TRP A 220 1.25 -1.65 -1.64
C TRP A 220 1.75 -2.48 -2.82
N VAL A 221 2.37 -1.82 -3.80
CA VAL A 221 2.94 -2.48 -4.99
C VAL A 221 4.14 -1.71 -5.52
N TYR A 222 5.10 -2.44 -6.07
CA TYR A 222 6.20 -1.86 -6.85
C TYR A 222 5.96 -2.06 -8.34
N VAL A 223 6.04 -0.99 -9.13
CA VAL A 223 5.80 -1.02 -10.56
C VAL A 223 7.06 -0.65 -11.32
N ARG A 224 7.45 -1.49 -12.28
CA ARG A 224 8.51 -1.18 -13.24
C ARG A 224 7.88 -0.72 -14.55
N TYR A 225 8.30 0.43 -15.06
CA TYR A 225 7.98 0.83 -16.42
C TYR A 225 9.05 0.32 -17.35
N ALA A 226 8.62 -0.39 -18.38
CA ALA A 226 9.51 -1.06 -19.30
C ALA A 226 9.12 -0.77 -20.75
N TYR A 227 10.11 -0.84 -21.63
CA TYR A 227 9.95 -0.71 -23.06
C TYR A 227 10.18 -2.07 -23.71
N ARG A 228 9.38 -2.38 -24.72
CA ARG A 228 9.65 -3.51 -25.59
C ARG A 228 10.77 -3.13 -26.56
N THR A 229 11.64 -4.06 -26.91
CA THR A 229 12.54 -3.84 -28.04
C THR A 229 11.73 -3.82 -29.34
N LYS A 230 12.14 -3.03 -30.33
CA LYS A 230 11.43 -2.91 -31.61
C LYS A 230 11.33 -4.24 -32.38
N ASP A 231 12.22 -5.18 -32.11
CA ASP A 231 12.15 -6.55 -32.63
C ASP A 231 11.14 -7.45 -31.88
N GLY A 232 10.50 -6.93 -30.83
CA GLY A 232 9.47 -7.59 -30.03
C GLY A 232 9.99 -8.59 -28.98
N LYS A 233 11.28 -8.93 -28.99
CA LYS A 233 11.81 -10.11 -28.28
C LYS A 233 12.06 -9.88 -26.79
N LYS A 234 12.33 -8.65 -26.37
CA LYS A 234 12.73 -8.32 -25.00
C LYS A 234 11.86 -7.22 -24.43
N VAL A 235 11.73 -7.23 -23.11
CA VAL A 235 11.11 -6.16 -22.32
C VAL A 235 12.17 -5.65 -21.36
N PHE A 236 12.31 -4.33 -21.29
CA PHE A 236 13.46 -3.66 -20.71
C PHE A 236 13.01 -2.51 -19.80
N SER A 237 13.27 -2.61 -18.49
CA SER A 237 13.06 -1.52 -17.53
C SER A 237 14.36 -0.71 -17.36
N PRO A 238 14.46 0.53 -17.85
CA PRO A 238 15.68 1.33 -17.71
C PRO A 238 15.98 1.69 -16.26
N ALA A 239 17.25 1.66 -15.88
CA ALA A 239 17.72 2.10 -14.57
C ALA A 239 18.79 3.20 -14.69
N ARG A 240 19.67 3.13 -15.69
CA ARG A 240 20.74 4.10 -15.93
C ARG A 240 20.99 4.29 -17.42
N ILE A 241 21.50 5.44 -17.80
CA ILE A 241 21.89 5.73 -19.18
C ILE A 241 23.29 6.32 -19.16
N LEU A 242 24.17 5.72 -19.96
CA LEU A 242 25.53 6.17 -20.17
C LEU A 242 25.68 6.77 -21.57
N GLN A 243 26.27 7.96 -21.65
CA GLN A 243 26.65 8.60 -22.91
C GLN A 243 28.12 9.00 -22.80
N ASP A 244 28.94 8.59 -23.77
CA ASP A 244 30.39 8.85 -23.77
C ASP A 244 31.11 8.39 -22.48
N GLY A 245 30.60 7.32 -21.84
CA GLY A 245 31.12 6.78 -20.58
C GLY A 245 30.58 7.45 -19.32
N GLU A 246 29.86 8.56 -19.44
CA GLU A 246 29.30 9.33 -18.31
C GLU A 246 27.82 9.00 -18.08
N GLU A 247 27.41 8.95 -16.82
CA GLU A 247 26.00 8.73 -16.47
C GLU A 247 25.19 10.01 -16.65
N VAL A 248 24.31 10.02 -17.66
CA VAL A 248 23.49 11.18 -18.01
C VAL A 248 22.09 11.14 -17.42
N ALA A 249 21.61 9.95 -17.01
CA ALA A 249 20.33 9.79 -16.33
C ALA A 249 20.29 8.51 -15.49
N ARG A 250 19.53 8.56 -14.39
CA ARG A 250 19.32 7.45 -13.45
C ARG A 250 17.88 7.40 -12.94
N GLY A 251 17.40 6.19 -12.71
CA GLY A 251 16.09 5.84 -12.19
C GLY A 251 14.97 6.50 -12.98
N TYR A 252 14.06 7.18 -12.29
CA TYR A 252 12.90 7.82 -12.93
C TYR A 252 13.29 8.84 -14.02
N ARG A 253 14.48 9.45 -13.92
CA ARG A 253 14.95 10.46 -14.89
C ARG A 253 15.30 9.85 -16.25
N THR A 254 15.47 8.52 -16.31
CA THR A 254 15.73 7.82 -17.58
C THR A 254 14.57 7.95 -18.55
N TYR A 255 13.32 8.01 -18.07
CA TYR A 255 12.13 8.07 -18.92
C TYR A 255 12.10 9.33 -19.77
N LYS A 256 12.17 10.51 -19.13
CA LYS A 256 12.21 11.79 -19.86
C LYS A 256 13.45 11.90 -20.76
N TRP A 257 14.61 11.44 -20.29
CA TRP A 257 15.82 11.47 -21.11
C TRP A 257 15.64 10.67 -22.40
N LEU A 258 15.09 9.45 -22.32
CA LEU A 258 14.87 8.59 -23.50
C LEU A 258 13.88 9.22 -24.49
N GLU A 259 12.81 9.83 -23.99
CA GLU A 259 11.83 10.54 -24.83
C GLU A 259 12.48 11.69 -25.63
N ASP A 260 13.43 12.40 -25.03
CA ASP A 260 14.14 13.54 -25.65
C ASP A 260 15.31 13.11 -26.55
N ASN A 261 15.83 11.88 -26.36
CA ASN A 261 17.10 11.42 -26.94
C ASN A 261 16.99 10.08 -27.67
N ARG A 262 15.84 9.82 -28.31
CA ARG A 262 15.47 8.54 -28.95
C ARG A 262 16.50 7.94 -29.91
N ASN A 263 17.30 8.79 -30.55
CA ASN A 263 18.29 8.40 -31.56
C ASN A 263 19.73 8.76 -31.17
N LYS A 264 19.97 9.10 -29.89
CA LYS A 264 21.34 9.38 -29.42
C LYS A 264 22.12 8.08 -29.29
N ASP A 265 23.41 8.16 -29.56
CA ASP A 265 24.35 7.11 -29.19
C ASP A 265 24.53 7.13 -27.68
N ALA A 266 23.97 6.13 -27.01
CA ALA A 266 24.02 5.95 -25.57
C ALA A 266 23.75 4.48 -25.23
N THR A 267 24.23 4.05 -24.08
CA THR A 267 23.94 2.73 -23.52
C THR A 267 22.90 2.87 -22.42
N VAL A 268 21.72 2.29 -22.64
CA VAL A 268 20.70 2.12 -21.61
C VAL A 268 21.01 0.84 -20.85
N ILE A 269 21.22 0.96 -19.54
CA ILE A 269 21.40 -0.16 -18.61
C ILE A 269 20.12 -0.30 -17.78
N GLY A 270 19.59 -1.50 -17.72
CA GLY A 270 18.30 -1.76 -17.10
C GLY A 270 18.14 -3.21 -16.68
N ARG A 271 16.89 -3.60 -16.46
CA ARG A 271 16.53 -4.96 -16.05
C ARG A 271 15.48 -5.58 -16.95
N GLY A 272 15.62 -6.88 -17.19
CA GLY A 272 14.58 -7.71 -17.77
C GLY A 272 13.44 -7.97 -16.77
N LEU A 273 12.38 -8.63 -17.25
CA LEU A 273 11.29 -9.09 -16.39
C LEU A 273 11.72 -10.22 -15.43
N ASP A 274 12.78 -10.95 -15.78
CA ASP A 274 13.45 -11.93 -14.91
C ASP A 274 14.48 -11.27 -13.96
N ASP A 275 14.48 -9.94 -13.92
CA ASP A 275 15.34 -9.09 -13.10
C ASP A 275 16.84 -9.18 -13.41
N ARG A 276 17.23 -9.84 -14.51
CA ARG A 276 18.62 -9.82 -14.98
C ARG A 276 18.99 -8.46 -15.55
N GLU A 277 20.22 -8.04 -15.31
CA GLU A 277 20.76 -6.84 -15.95
C GLU A 277 20.84 -7.06 -17.46
N VAL A 278 20.38 -6.06 -18.20
CA VAL A 278 20.35 -6.04 -19.66
C VAL A 278 20.78 -4.66 -20.15
N THR A 279 21.32 -4.60 -21.36
CA THR A 279 21.67 -3.36 -22.05
C THR A 279 20.96 -3.25 -23.39
N ALA A 280 20.70 -2.01 -23.82
CA ALA A 280 20.13 -1.66 -25.11
C ALA A 280 20.58 -0.25 -25.50
N SER A 281 20.52 0.10 -26.79
CA SER A 281 20.58 1.48 -27.26
C SER A 281 19.17 2.11 -27.22
N PRO A 282 19.05 3.45 -27.09
CA PRO A 282 17.77 4.14 -27.19
C PRO A 282 17.01 3.80 -28.48
N SER A 283 17.74 3.62 -29.58
CA SER A 283 17.17 3.33 -30.90
C SER A 283 16.49 1.96 -31.00
N GLU A 284 16.82 1.02 -30.12
CA GLU A 284 16.25 -0.33 -30.08
C GLU A 284 14.94 -0.41 -29.29
N LEU A 285 14.61 0.61 -28.49
CA LEU A 285 13.46 0.59 -27.60
C LEU A 285 12.22 1.24 -28.24
N ASP A 286 11.05 0.63 -28.05
CA ASP A 286 9.77 1.24 -28.34
C ASP A 286 9.35 2.19 -27.21
N ILE A 287 9.89 3.40 -27.26
CA ILE A 287 9.69 4.45 -26.23
C ILE A 287 8.25 5.03 -26.28
N ASP A 288 7.52 4.82 -27.38
CA ASP A 288 6.17 5.36 -27.54
C ASP A 288 5.11 4.54 -26.82
N HIS A 289 5.36 3.25 -26.61
CA HIS A 289 4.43 2.31 -25.99
C HIS A 289 5.05 1.65 -24.75
N PRO A 290 5.27 2.40 -23.65
CA PRO A 290 5.74 1.80 -22.40
C PRO A 290 4.72 0.81 -21.85
N GLU A 291 5.20 -0.16 -21.08
CA GLU A 291 4.41 -1.15 -20.38
C GLU A 291 4.68 -1.05 -18.87
N ALA A 292 3.68 -1.35 -18.04
CA ALA A 292 3.80 -1.33 -16.58
C ALA A 292 3.70 -2.76 -16.01
N TYR A 293 4.63 -3.12 -15.14
CA TYR A 293 4.68 -4.44 -14.50
C TYR A 293 4.75 -4.31 -12.98
N ALA A 294 3.76 -4.84 -12.29
CA ALA A 294 3.68 -4.91 -10.83
C ALA A 294 4.47 -6.10 -10.26
N TYR A 295 5.03 -5.88 -9.08
CA TYR A 295 5.76 -6.85 -8.25
C TYR A 295 5.32 -6.70 -6.80
N THR A 296 5.21 -7.82 -6.08
CA THR A 296 4.68 -7.81 -4.70
C THR A 296 5.67 -7.13 -3.74
N SER A 297 5.14 -6.29 -2.84
CA SER A 297 5.94 -5.61 -1.81
C SER A 297 6.08 -6.43 -0.53
N GLU A 298 5.19 -7.39 -0.32
CA GLU A 298 4.97 -8.11 0.93
C GLU A 298 4.74 -9.59 0.63
N LYS A 299 5.14 -10.47 1.55
CA LYS A 299 4.86 -11.91 1.51
C LYS A 299 3.52 -12.24 2.18
N VAL A 300 3.31 -11.64 3.35
CA VAL A 300 2.12 -11.80 4.20
C VAL A 300 1.57 -10.41 4.46
N PHE A 301 0.27 -10.18 4.30
CA PHE A 301 -0.30 -8.83 4.26
C PHE A 301 -0.77 -8.35 5.63
N TYR A 302 -0.32 -7.17 6.04
CA TYR A 302 -0.83 -6.51 7.23
C TYR A 302 -2.18 -5.82 6.94
N ILE A 303 -3.29 -6.48 7.29
CA ILE A 303 -4.64 -6.07 6.87
C ILE A 303 -5.56 -5.74 8.05
N ARG A 304 -6.63 -4.99 7.79
CA ARG A 304 -7.71 -4.80 8.78
C ARG A 304 -8.50 -6.09 8.94
N SER A 305 -8.74 -6.49 10.18
CA SER A 305 -9.53 -7.70 10.46
C SER A 305 -11.02 -7.51 10.20
N ASN A 306 -11.50 -6.28 10.02
CA ASN A 306 -12.87 -6.03 9.55
C ASN A 306 -13.15 -6.53 8.12
N LEU A 307 -12.11 -6.99 7.40
CA LEU A 307 -12.28 -7.76 6.16
C LEU A 307 -13.27 -8.91 6.33
N VAL A 308 -13.32 -9.55 7.51
CA VAL A 308 -14.22 -10.67 7.82
C VAL A 308 -15.70 -10.33 7.58
N GLU A 309 -16.11 -9.06 7.74
CA GLU A 309 -17.50 -8.65 7.52
C GLU A 309 -17.98 -8.88 6.08
N ASN A 310 -17.08 -8.76 5.10
CA ASN A 310 -17.40 -8.94 3.69
C ASN A 310 -16.80 -10.25 3.12
N PHE A 311 -15.73 -10.75 3.73
CA PHE A 311 -15.04 -11.97 3.32
C PHE A 311 -14.77 -12.87 4.54
N PRO A 312 -15.79 -13.57 5.06
CA PRO A 312 -15.66 -14.40 6.26
C PRO A 312 -14.53 -15.42 6.21
N VAL A 313 -14.16 -15.88 5.00
CA VAL A 313 -13.05 -16.82 4.80
C VAL A 313 -11.70 -16.33 5.33
N ALA A 314 -11.48 -15.01 5.43
CA ALA A 314 -10.27 -14.45 6.04
C ALA A 314 -10.12 -14.83 7.52
N ALA A 315 -11.23 -15.11 8.23
CA ALA A 315 -11.20 -15.49 9.63
C ALA A 315 -10.44 -16.80 9.88
N PHE A 316 -10.42 -17.73 8.92
CA PHE A 316 -9.68 -18.99 9.05
C PHE A 316 -8.18 -18.79 9.20
N ASP A 317 -7.64 -17.77 8.53
CA ASP A 317 -6.24 -17.38 8.67
C ASP A 317 -6.04 -16.51 9.92
N PHE A 318 -6.94 -15.55 10.19
CA PHE A 318 -6.86 -14.70 11.38
C PHE A 318 -6.87 -15.48 12.69
N ALA A 319 -7.60 -16.60 12.75
CA ALA A 319 -7.61 -17.49 13.91
C ALA A 319 -6.25 -18.15 14.20
N ARG A 320 -5.28 -18.05 13.28
CA ARG A 320 -3.92 -18.60 13.39
C ARG A 320 -2.84 -17.53 13.24
N SER A 321 -3.21 -16.29 12.96
CA SER A 321 -2.27 -15.19 12.73
C SER A 321 -1.96 -14.42 14.01
N ARG A 322 -0.94 -13.56 13.96
CA ARG A 322 -0.81 -12.48 14.94
C ARG A 322 -1.88 -11.43 14.67
N LEU A 323 -2.46 -10.91 15.75
CA LEU A 323 -3.37 -9.77 15.77
C LEU A 323 -2.75 -8.61 16.55
N GLU A 324 -3.11 -7.40 16.15
CA GLU A 324 -2.74 -6.15 16.79
C GLU A 324 -4.03 -5.39 17.11
N ASN A 325 -4.17 -4.96 18.37
CA ASN A 325 -5.28 -4.15 18.84
C ASN A 325 -6.66 -4.80 18.65
N ALA A 326 -6.80 -6.11 18.87
CA ALA A 326 -8.12 -6.74 18.97
C ALA A 326 -8.70 -6.50 20.37
N PRO A 327 -9.82 -5.77 20.50
CA PRO A 327 -10.39 -5.42 21.81
C PRO A 327 -11.18 -6.58 22.42
N ASP A 328 -11.71 -6.36 23.61
CA ASP A 328 -12.80 -7.14 24.20
C ASP A 328 -14.13 -6.42 23.95
N VAL A 329 -15.17 -7.16 23.58
CA VAL A 329 -16.46 -6.58 23.18
C VAL A 329 -17.47 -6.62 24.31
N THR A 330 -18.33 -5.60 24.40
CA THR A 330 -19.42 -5.57 25.39
C THR A 330 -20.68 -6.28 24.86
N PRO A 331 -21.58 -6.73 25.75
CA PRO A 331 -22.88 -7.25 25.34
C PRO A 331 -23.66 -6.26 24.45
N GLU A 332 -23.55 -4.95 24.72
CA GLU A 332 -24.13 -3.91 23.90
C GLU A 332 -23.62 -3.92 22.46
N PHE A 333 -22.31 -4.11 22.23
CA PHE A 333 -21.76 -4.23 20.89
C PHE A 333 -22.28 -5.47 20.16
N LEU A 334 -22.33 -6.62 20.84
CA LEU A 334 -22.89 -7.86 20.27
C LEU A 334 -24.35 -7.67 19.84
N LEU A 335 -25.12 -6.92 20.62
CA LEU A 335 -26.53 -6.65 20.36
C LEU A 335 -26.71 -5.68 19.18
N GLN A 336 -25.92 -4.60 19.14
CA GLN A 336 -25.94 -3.62 18.05
C GLN A 336 -25.47 -4.19 16.70
N ASN A 337 -24.54 -5.16 16.73
CA ASN A 337 -23.94 -5.75 15.53
C ASN A 337 -24.44 -7.17 15.23
N LYS A 338 -25.57 -7.57 15.84
CA LYS A 338 -26.11 -8.93 15.74
C LYS A 338 -26.21 -9.42 14.30
N ALA A 339 -26.76 -8.60 13.38
CA ALA A 339 -26.95 -8.99 11.99
C ALA A 339 -25.62 -9.33 11.28
N SER A 340 -24.59 -8.50 11.45
CA SER A 340 -23.26 -8.73 10.87
C SER A 340 -22.60 -9.97 11.47
N ILE A 341 -22.69 -10.14 12.80
CA ILE A 341 -22.15 -11.31 13.50
C ILE A 341 -22.81 -12.60 13.00
N ASP A 342 -24.15 -12.63 12.93
CA ASP A 342 -24.91 -13.79 12.47
C ASP A 342 -24.54 -14.20 11.03
N ALA A 343 -24.36 -13.22 10.14
CA ALA A 343 -24.00 -13.46 8.75
C ALA A 343 -22.61 -14.09 8.60
N VAL A 344 -21.63 -13.60 9.36
CA VAL A 344 -20.28 -14.19 9.41
C VAL A 344 -20.33 -15.57 10.05
N GLU A 345 -21.04 -15.70 11.17
CA GLU A 345 -21.14 -16.93 11.93
C GLU A 345 -21.66 -18.09 11.09
N LEU A 346 -22.68 -17.85 10.26
CA LEU A 346 -23.23 -18.84 9.34
C LEU A 346 -22.17 -19.45 8.41
N GLN A 347 -21.16 -18.67 8.03
CA GLN A 347 -20.08 -19.11 7.13
C GLN A 347 -18.97 -19.86 7.87
N LEU A 348 -18.77 -19.59 9.16
CA LEU A 348 -17.66 -20.13 9.97
C LEU A 348 -18.05 -21.34 10.79
N ARG A 349 -19.29 -21.38 11.30
CA ARG A 349 -19.75 -22.41 12.22
C ARG A 349 -19.57 -23.80 11.61
N ARG A 350 -19.20 -24.78 12.45
CA ARG A 350 -18.94 -26.19 12.07
C ARG A 350 -17.74 -26.38 11.14
N LYS A 351 -16.86 -25.39 10.99
CA LYS A 351 -15.61 -25.51 10.24
C LYS A 351 -14.40 -25.26 11.16
N PRO A 352 -13.36 -26.10 11.15
CA PRO A 352 -12.16 -25.86 11.95
C PRO A 352 -11.46 -24.53 11.63
N PRO A 353 -10.97 -23.77 12.63
CA PRO A 353 -10.93 -24.11 14.06
C PRO A 353 -12.20 -23.71 14.85
N PHE A 354 -13.21 -23.13 14.20
CA PHE A 354 -14.40 -22.56 14.83
C PHE A 354 -15.45 -23.61 15.24
N ASP A 355 -15.36 -24.83 14.72
CA ASP A 355 -16.23 -25.96 15.05
C ASP A 355 -16.16 -26.39 16.52
N LYS A 356 -15.04 -26.09 17.19
CA LYS A 356 -14.80 -26.40 18.61
C LYS A 356 -15.26 -25.31 19.57
N MET A 357 -15.64 -24.14 19.05
CA MET A 357 -16.08 -23.01 19.87
C MET A 357 -17.56 -23.17 20.21
N ASP A 358 -17.94 -22.86 21.44
CA ASP A 358 -19.36 -22.68 21.75
C ASP A 358 -19.89 -21.42 21.03
N ASN A 359 -21.22 -21.29 21.00
CA ASN A 359 -21.91 -20.23 20.27
C ASN A 359 -21.50 -18.83 20.77
N GLN A 360 -21.43 -18.64 22.09
CA GLN A 360 -21.07 -17.34 22.65
C GLN A 360 -19.63 -16.98 22.30
N HIS A 361 -18.69 -17.92 22.48
CA HIS A 361 -17.29 -17.71 22.19
C HIS A 361 -17.01 -17.44 20.71
N LEU A 362 -17.71 -18.13 19.80
CA LEU A 362 -17.61 -17.87 18.36
C LEU A 362 -18.08 -16.45 18.02
N ARG A 363 -19.23 -16.04 18.56
CA ARG A 363 -19.80 -14.70 18.32
C ARG A 363 -18.90 -13.59 18.86
N GLU A 364 -18.36 -13.77 20.05
CA GLU A 364 -17.38 -12.85 20.65
C GLU A 364 -16.12 -12.79 19.78
N THR A 365 -15.58 -13.93 19.35
CA THR A 365 -14.40 -13.98 18.46
C THR A 365 -14.65 -13.23 17.15
N ILE A 366 -15.79 -13.46 16.52
CA ILE A 366 -16.21 -12.77 15.28
C ILE A 366 -16.28 -11.26 15.53
N ALA A 367 -16.99 -10.84 16.58
CA ALA A 367 -17.17 -9.44 16.92
C ALA A 367 -15.83 -8.72 17.17
N ARG A 368 -14.89 -9.37 17.85
CA ARG A 368 -13.55 -8.82 18.14
C ARG A 368 -12.72 -8.56 16.89
N PHE A 369 -12.98 -9.24 15.77
CA PHE A 369 -12.30 -8.94 14.50
C PHE A 369 -12.70 -7.59 13.90
N PHE A 370 -13.87 -7.03 14.21
CA PHE A 370 -14.32 -5.77 13.59
C PHE A 370 -14.85 -4.74 14.59
N ALA A 371 -14.76 -5.00 15.89
CA ALA A 371 -15.20 -4.06 16.92
C ALA A 371 -14.37 -2.76 16.94
N PHE A 372 -13.11 -2.82 16.54
CA PHE A 372 -12.25 -1.65 16.41
C PHE A 372 -11.70 -1.55 14.99
N ASP A 373 -11.92 -0.41 14.35
CA ASP A 373 -11.57 -0.18 12.92
C ASP A 373 -10.09 -0.36 12.60
N ASN A 374 -9.22 -0.31 13.61
CA ASN A 374 -7.80 -0.49 13.45
C ASN A 374 -7.26 -1.74 14.15
N THR A 375 -8.13 -2.73 14.42
CA THR A 375 -7.66 -4.10 14.65
C THR A 375 -7.04 -4.63 13.37
N ARG A 376 -5.85 -5.22 13.50
CA ARG A 376 -5.04 -5.66 12.37
C ARG A 376 -4.63 -7.11 12.55
N ALA A 377 -4.41 -7.80 11.44
CA ALA A 377 -3.94 -9.16 11.41
C ALA A 377 -2.94 -9.34 10.27
N MET A 378 -2.04 -10.29 10.43
CA MET A 378 -1.20 -10.80 9.34
C MET A 378 -2.01 -11.82 8.53
N LEU A 379 -2.23 -11.56 7.24
CA LEU A 379 -2.97 -12.43 6.34
C LEU A 379 -2.02 -13.10 5.36
N ASP A 380 -1.82 -14.41 5.50
CA ASP A 380 -1.17 -15.21 4.46
C ASP A 380 -2.22 -15.59 3.43
N ILE A 381 -2.22 -14.87 2.30
CA ILE A 381 -3.24 -15.05 1.28
C ILE A 381 -3.21 -16.46 0.65
N THR A 382 -2.10 -17.19 0.77
CA THR A 382 -1.96 -18.56 0.24
C THR A 382 -2.72 -19.60 1.06
N THR A 383 -3.19 -19.24 2.26
CA THR A 383 -4.07 -20.07 3.07
C THR A 383 -5.55 -19.83 2.75
N VAL A 384 -5.87 -18.68 2.12
CA VAL A 384 -7.23 -18.28 1.74
C VAL A 384 -7.56 -18.72 0.32
N PHE A 385 -6.62 -18.54 -0.61
CA PHE A 385 -6.77 -18.92 -2.02
C PHE A 385 -5.75 -19.99 -2.40
N PRO A 386 -6.09 -20.90 -3.33
CA PRO A 386 -5.15 -21.90 -3.81
C PRO A 386 -3.97 -21.23 -4.55
N LYS A 387 -2.80 -21.89 -4.55
CA LYS A 387 -1.52 -21.27 -4.96
C LYS A 387 -1.54 -20.70 -6.37
N GLU A 388 -2.21 -21.35 -7.31
CA GLU A 388 -2.35 -20.91 -8.70
C GLU A 388 -3.14 -19.59 -8.83
N ARG A 389 -3.92 -19.23 -7.82
CA ARG A 389 -4.71 -18.00 -7.74
C ARG A 389 -4.00 -16.86 -6.99
N VAL A 390 -2.70 -17.02 -6.69
CA VAL A 390 -1.91 -16.04 -5.95
C VAL A 390 -0.55 -15.84 -6.62
N PHE A 391 0.02 -14.65 -6.53
CA PHE A 391 1.43 -14.40 -6.81
C PHE A 391 2.27 -14.71 -5.57
N THR A 392 3.12 -15.74 -5.63
CA THR A 392 3.96 -16.14 -4.49
C THR A 392 5.45 -15.87 -4.70
N ASN A 393 5.87 -15.71 -5.96
CA ASN A 393 7.23 -15.30 -6.30
C ASN A 393 7.27 -13.76 -6.37
N PRO A 394 8.07 -13.08 -5.55
CA PRO A 394 8.12 -11.61 -5.52
C PRO A 394 8.71 -11.00 -6.79
N LEU A 395 9.36 -11.79 -7.64
CA LEU A 395 9.87 -11.36 -8.95
C LEU A 395 9.00 -11.85 -10.12
N GLU A 396 7.83 -12.46 -9.86
CA GLU A 396 6.87 -12.76 -10.92
C GLU A 396 6.11 -11.48 -11.29
N PRO A 397 6.23 -10.97 -12.52
CA PRO A 397 5.59 -9.72 -12.92
C PRO A 397 4.10 -9.91 -13.22
N ALA A 398 3.26 -8.98 -12.76
CA ALA A 398 1.90 -8.81 -13.23
C ALA A 398 1.81 -7.59 -14.16
N ARG A 399 1.59 -7.80 -15.46
CA ARG A 399 1.38 -6.68 -16.39
C ARG A 399 0.11 -5.93 -16.02
N ILE A 400 0.23 -4.62 -15.82
CA ILE A 400 -0.90 -3.73 -15.53
C ILE A 400 -1.47 -3.26 -16.86
N ASN A 401 -2.78 -3.42 -17.05
CA ASN A 401 -3.50 -2.99 -18.25
C ASN A 401 -4.43 -1.82 -17.95
N ALA A 402 -5.01 -1.78 -16.75
CA ALA A 402 -5.88 -0.71 -16.31
C ALA A 402 -5.48 -0.21 -14.92
N VAL A 403 -5.57 1.10 -14.70
CA VAL A 403 -5.53 1.73 -13.39
C VAL A 403 -6.90 2.33 -13.06
N MET A 404 -7.41 2.00 -11.89
CA MET A 404 -8.70 2.46 -11.36
C MET A 404 -8.42 3.40 -10.18
N LEU A 405 -8.68 4.69 -10.37
CA LEU A 405 -8.70 5.67 -9.29
C LEU A 405 -10.06 5.60 -8.60
N ILE A 406 -10.14 4.95 -7.45
CA ILE A 406 -11.43 4.72 -6.76
C ILE A 406 -11.77 5.91 -5.88
N LYS A 407 -13.02 6.37 -5.95
CA LYS A 407 -13.63 7.32 -5.02
C LYS A 407 -14.97 6.83 -4.48
N ARG A 408 -15.49 7.59 -3.53
CA ARG A 408 -16.88 7.52 -3.09
C ARG A 408 -17.39 8.94 -2.93
N ASN A 409 -18.12 9.42 -3.93
CA ASN A 409 -18.71 10.76 -3.95
C ASN A 409 -20.17 10.69 -4.41
N PHE A 410 -21.10 10.79 -3.46
CA PHE A 410 -22.54 10.71 -3.73
C PHE A 410 -23.11 11.95 -4.42
N ASP A 411 -22.36 13.06 -4.44
CA ASP A 411 -22.75 14.30 -5.11
C ASP A 411 -22.60 14.20 -6.63
N GLU A 412 -21.92 13.17 -7.13
CA GLU A 412 -21.76 12.91 -8.55
C GLU A 412 -22.68 11.78 -9.03
N ASP A 413 -23.02 11.78 -10.31
CA ASP A 413 -23.76 10.70 -10.97
C ASP A 413 -22.87 9.79 -11.81
N VAL A 414 -21.62 10.19 -12.08
CA VAL A 414 -20.68 9.39 -12.86
C VAL A 414 -20.22 8.21 -12.02
N VAL A 415 -20.37 7.00 -12.56
CA VAL A 415 -19.99 5.74 -11.91
C VAL A 415 -18.62 5.29 -12.39
N VAL A 416 -18.37 5.35 -13.70
CA VAL A 416 -17.06 5.04 -14.27
C VAL A 416 -16.81 5.96 -15.46
N ASP A 417 -15.57 6.43 -15.58
CA ASP A 417 -15.13 7.34 -16.63
C ASP A 417 -13.70 7.05 -17.03
N ARG A 418 -13.39 7.11 -18.32
CA ARG A 418 -12.02 7.06 -18.80
C ARG A 418 -11.39 8.42 -18.65
N LEU A 419 -10.23 8.46 -18.00
CA LEU A 419 -9.54 9.70 -17.68
C LEU A 419 -8.60 10.11 -18.80
N THR A 420 -8.60 11.40 -19.11
CA THR A 420 -7.49 12.06 -19.79
C THR A 420 -6.29 12.20 -18.85
N ILE A 421 -5.11 12.54 -19.39
CA ILE A 421 -3.92 12.77 -18.55
C ILE A 421 -4.12 13.94 -17.59
N ASP A 422 -4.79 15.01 -18.03
CA ASP A 422 -5.04 16.19 -17.20
C ASP A 422 -5.90 15.82 -15.98
N GLU A 423 -6.98 15.06 -16.20
CA GLU A 423 -7.87 14.61 -15.11
C GLU A 423 -7.19 13.59 -14.19
N PHE A 424 -6.44 12.64 -14.76
CA PHE A 424 -5.69 11.64 -13.98
C PHE A 424 -4.66 12.31 -13.06
N MET A 425 -3.85 13.23 -13.61
CA MET A 425 -2.81 13.91 -12.84
C MET A 425 -3.40 14.90 -11.84
N ALA A 426 -4.44 15.66 -12.21
CA ALA A 426 -5.12 16.56 -11.28
C ALA A 426 -5.72 15.80 -10.08
N ARG A 427 -6.35 14.66 -10.35
CA ARG A 427 -6.93 13.81 -9.32
C ARG A 427 -5.89 13.28 -8.32
N LEU A 428 -4.72 12.88 -8.81
CA LEU A 428 -3.62 12.42 -7.97
C LEU A 428 -2.96 13.58 -7.19
N LEU A 429 -2.75 14.75 -7.82
CA LEU A 429 -2.20 15.93 -7.14
C LEU A 429 -3.09 16.39 -5.98
N VAL A 430 -4.41 16.45 -6.20
CA VAL A 430 -5.37 16.86 -5.16
C VAL A 430 -5.56 15.75 -4.13
N GLY A 431 -5.78 14.51 -4.60
CA GLY A 431 -5.92 13.35 -3.74
C GLY A 431 -7.05 13.45 -2.70
N ARG A 432 -8.20 14.04 -3.09
CA ARG A 432 -9.31 14.31 -2.16
C ARG A 432 -9.89 13.01 -1.60
N THR A 433 -10.01 12.93 -0.28
CA THR A 433 -10.60 11.79 0.43
C THR A 433 -12.11 12.02 0.69
N PRO A 434 -12.87 10.98 1.07
CA PRO A 434 -14.28 11.12 1.43
C PRO A 434 -14.53 12.05 2.63
N SER A 435 -13.55 12.25 3.52
CA SER A 435 -13.67 13.19 4.64
C SER A 435 -13.32 14.63 4.25
N GLY A 436 -13.05 14.89 2.97
CA GLY A 436 -12.68 16.21 2.46
C GLY A 436 -11.21 16.59 2.67
N THR A 437 -10.40 15.72 3.29
CA THR A 437 -8.95 15.93 3.38
C THR A 437 -8.27 15.71 2.02
N LYS A 438 -7.06 16.24 1.86
CA LYS A 438 -6.20 15.95 0.71
C LYS A 438 -5.14 14.91 1.11
N GLU A 439 -4.85 13.96 0.25
CA GLU A 439 -3.77 12.99 0.41
C GLU A 439 -3.11 12.84 -0.96
N ILE A 440 -1.99 13.53 -1.19
CA ILE A 440 -1.29 13.53 -2.48
C ILE A 440 -1.08 12.07 -2.92
N VAL A 441 -1.46 11.76 -4.16
CA VAL A 441 -1.48 10.45 -4.81
C VAL A 441 -2.22 9.35 -4.02
N TYR A 442 -3.13 9.75 -3.15
CA TYR A 442 -3.82 8.88 -2.19
C TYR A 442 -2.87 8.11 -1.27
N ASN A 443 -1.72 8.71 -0.98
CA ASN A 443 -0.69 8.15 -0.12
C ASN A 443 -0.35 9.10 1.03
N ASN A 444 -0.92 8.85 2.20
CA ASN A 444 -0.61 9.60 3.42
C ASN A 444 0.66 9.06 4.13
N TYR A 445 1.47 8.27 3.44
CA TYR A 445 2.69 7.64 3.95
C TYR A 445 3.96 8.07 3.20
N ARG A 446 3.85 8.97 2.21
CA ARG A 446 4.97 9.48 1.40
C ARG A 446 6.15 9.92 2.27
N ALA A 447 7.35 9.49 1.93
CA ALA A 447 8.57 9.76 2.71
C ALA A 447 9.17 11.14 2.37
N VAL A 448 8.35 12.19 2.45
CA VAL A 448 8.64 13.55 1.95
C VAL A 448 8.07 14.63 2.87
N ASP A 449 8.39 15.90 2.60
CA ASP A 449 7.75 17.05 3.24
C ASP A 449 6.35 17.30 2.66
N ASP A 450 5.39 16.45 3.04
CA ASP A 450 4.03 16.49 2.50
C ASP A 450 3.32 17.82 2.78
N LYS A 451 3.68 18.52 3.86
CA LYS A 451 3.09 19.81 4.22
C LYS A 451 3.51 20.89 3.24
N SER A 452 4.82 21.00 2.97
CA SER A 452 5.35 22.00 2.04
C SER A 452 4.92 21.72 0.61
N GLU A 453 4.91 20.45 0.18
CA GLU A 453 4.45 20.09 -1.16
C GLU A 453 2.96 20.37 -1.36
N ARG A 454 2.13 20.11 -0.35
CA ARG A 454 0.70 20.43 -0.40
C ARG A 454 0.45 21.93 -0.49
N ALA A 455 1.17 22.72 0.30
CA ALA A 455 1.08 24.18 0.24
C ALA A 455 1.44 24.70 -1.17
N TRP A 456 2.45 24.08 -1.80
CA TRP A 456 2.80 24.38 -3.19
C TRP A 456 1.69 23.96 -4.18
N ILE A 457 1.11 22.76 -4.02
CA ILE A 457 -0.01 22.27 -4.85
C ILE A 457 -1.23 23.20 -4.72
N ASP A 458 -1.54 23.69 -3.53
CA ASP A 458 -2.67 24.61 -3.32
C ASP A 458 -2.53 25.90 -4.17
N THR A 459 -1.30 26.34 -4.48
CA THR A 459 -1.07 27.51 -5.36
C THR A 459 -1.45 27.27 -6.82
N ILE A 460 -1.28 26.04 -7.31
CA ILE A 460 -1.67 25.67 -8.68
C ILE A 460 -3.14 25.27 -8.73
N GLU A 461 -3.68 24.63 -7.69
CA GLU A 461 -5.11 24.29 -7.59
C GLU A 461 -5.98 25.55 -7.56
N ALA A 462 -5.53 26.63 -6.92
CA ALA A 462 -6.21 27.92 -6.90
C ALA A 462 -6.44 28.53 -8.30
N LYS A 463 -5.74 28.04 -9.33
CA LYS A 463 -5.91 28.47 -10.73
C LYS A 463 -6.94 27.63 -11.51
N GLY A 464 -7.55 26.64 -10.88
CA GLY A 464 -8.51 25.70 -11.47
C GLY A 464 -7.98 24.27 -11.53
N VAL A 465 -8.79 23.31 -11.10
CA VAL A 465 -8.44 21.87 -11.06
C VAL A 465 -8.17 21.35 -12.48
N GLU A 466 -8.96 21.79 -13.44
CA GLU A 466 -8.85 21.48 -14.87
C GLU A 466 -7.54 21.97 -15.51
N ARG A 467 -6.87 22.95 -14.88
CA ARG A 467 -5.60 23.51 -15.36
C ARG A 467 -4.39 22.97 -14.60
N MET A 468 -4.59 22.21 -13.52
CA MET A 468 -3.52 21.84 -12.59
C MET A 468 -2.34 21.17 -13.28
N TRP A 469 -2.57 20.20 -14.16
CA TRP A 469 -1.48 19.51 -14.84
C TRP A 469 -0.69 20.44 -15.77
N SER A 470 -1.39 21.30 -16.51
CA SER A 470 -0.74 22.30 -17.36
C SER A 470 0.08 23.34 -16.57
N GLU A 471 -0.43 23.80 -15.42
CA GLU A 471 0.26 24.76 -14.54
C GLU A 471 1.45 24.10 -13.86
N TYR A 472 1.31 22.84 -13.45
CA TYR A 472 2.38 22.00 -12.95
C TYR A 472 3.52 21.89 -13.99
N GLY A 473 3.19 21.60 -15.26
CA GLY A 473 4.17 21.46 -16.33
C GLY A 473 4.98 22.73 -16.62
N LYS A 474 4.39 23.92 -16.41
CA LYS A 474 5.05 25.23 -16.59
C LYS A 474 5.93 25.64 -15.41
N ALA A 475 5.70 25.07 -14.23
CA ALA A 475 6.37 25.51 -13.01
C ALA A 475 7.86 25.09 -12.98
N LYS A 476 8.73 26.03 -12.61
CA LYS A 476 10.19 25.82 -12.55
C LYS A 476 10.68 25.48 -11.13
N ASP A 477 9.86 25.75 -10.13
CA ASP A 477 10.12 25.66 -8.70
C ASP A 477 9.43 24.44 -8.05
N ARG A 478 9.13 23.42 -8.85
CA ARG A 478 8.49 22.18 -8.38
C ARG A 478 9.37 21.51 -7.32
N PRO A 479 8.79 21.06 -6.18
CA PRO A 479 9.51 20.20 -5.24
C PRO A 479 10.04 18.95 -5.95
N GLU A 480 11.31 18.62 -5.74
CA GLU A 480 11.98 17.51 -6.44
C GLU A 480 11.27 16.17 -6.22
N THR A 481 10.85 15.89 -4.99
CA THR A 481 10.15 14.66 -4.62
C THR A 481 8.76 14.56 -5.21
N LEU A 482 8.03 15.67 -5.29
CA LEU A 482 6.78 15.73 -6.03
C LEU A 482 7.02 15.51 -7.53
N HIS A 483 8.12 16.04 -8.08
CA HIS A 483 8.48 15.83 -9.49
C HIS A 483 8.77 14.39 -9.84
N GLU A 484 9.57 13.72 -9.01
CA GLU A 484 9.80 12.30 -9.13
C GLU A 484 8.50 11.50 -9.17
N GLU A 485 7.63 11.70 -8.19
CA GLU A 485 6.40 10.91 -8.09
C GLU A 485 5.44 11.19 -9.25
N MET A 486 5.30 12.46 -9.66
CA MET A 486 4.43 12.82 -10.80
C MET A 486 4.98 12.31 -12.13
N GLU A 487 6.30 12.23 -12.30
CA GLU A 487 6.89 11.61 -13.49
C GLU A 487 6.58 10.11 -13.54
N MET A 488 6.62 9.43 -12.39
CA MET A 488 6.27 8.01 -12.30
C MET A 488 4.77 7.76 -12.55
N PHE A 489 3.89 8.64 -12.09
CA PHE A 489 2.46 8.58 -12.44
C PHE A 489 2.17 8.91 -13.90
N ARG A 490 2.93 9.84 -14.52
CA ARG A 490 2.87 10.08 -15.96
C ARG A 490 3.21 8.81 -16.73
N MET A 491 4.25 8.09 -16.31
CA MET A 491 4.61 6.80 -16.91
C MET A 491 3.55 5.72 -16.70
N LEU A 492 2.88 5.70 -15.54
CA LEU A 492 1.72 4.81 -15.32
C LEU A 492 0.61 5.07 -16.33
N TYR A 493 0.23 6.33 -16.51
CA TYR A 493 -0.80 6.74 -17.46
C TYR A 493 -0.41 6.37 -18.90
N ARG A 494 0.85 6.61 -19.28
CA ARG A 494 1.33 6.23 -20.64
C ARG A 494 1.32 4.72 -20.88
N SER A 495 1.38 3.92 -19.82
CA SER A 495 1.53 2.45 -19.92
C SER A 495 0.23 1.68 -19.77
N THR A 496 -0.87 2.34 -19.39
CA THR A 496 -2.12 1.69 -18.99
C THR A 496 -3.33 2.53 -19.39
N THR A 497 -4.53 1.94 -19.41
CA THR A 497 -5.76 2.75 -19.47
C THR A 497 -6.16 3.22 -18.08
N ALA A 498 -6.41 4.52 -17.92
CA ALA A 498 -6.79 5.12 -16.65
C ALA A 498 -8.29 5.38 -16.53
N TYR A 499 -8.87 4.99 -15.40
CA TYR A 499 -10.28 5.15 -15.11
C TYR A 499 -10.51 5.82 -13.76
N ASP A 500 -11.55 6.63 -13.69
CA ASP A 500 -12.21 7.02 -12.46
C ASP A 500 -13.33 6.02 -12.15
N LEU A 501 -13.35 5.47 -10.93
CA LEU A 501 -14.40 4.59 -10.46
C LEU A 501 -15.05 5.15 -9.20
N ASN A 502 -16.35 5.43 -9.25
CA ASN A 502 -17.13 5.94 -8.12
C ASN A 502 -18.02 4.85 -7.52
N THR A 503 -17.77 4.50 -6.26
CA THR A 503 -18.44 3.38 -5.55
C THR A 503 -19.79 3.77 -4.94
N ILE A 504 -20.69 4.29 -5.78
CA ILE A 504 -21.96 4.93 -5.36
C ILE A 504 -23.21 4.23 -5.88
N LEU A 505 -23.12 2.97 -6.30
CA LEU A 505 -24.27 2.24 -6.86
C LEU A 505 -25.46 2.12 -5.90
N GLN A 506 -25.27 2.35 -4.59
CA GLN A 506 -26.37 2.46 -3.63
C GLN A 506 -27.28 3.69 -3.84
N LYS A 507 -26.87 4.65 -4.68
CA LYS A 507 -27.71 5.78 -5.13
C LYS A 507 -28.83 5.31 -6.07
N ASP A 508 -28.66 4.17 -6.70
CA ASP A 508 -29.68 3.57 -7.56
C ASP A 508 -30.79 2.94 -6.69
N PRO A 509 -32.05 3.38 -6.82
CA PRO A 509 -33.14 2.92 -5.97
C PRO A 509 -33.48 1.44 -6.15
N THR A 510 -33.04 0.79 -7.24
CA THR A 510 -33.27 -0.65 -7.43
C THR A 510 -32.13 -1.51 -6.87
N VAL A 511 -31.04 -0.91 -6.39
CA VAL A 511 -29.98 -1.64 -5.70
C VAL A 511 -30.38 -1.79 -4.23
N THR A 512 -30.73 -3.00 -3.84
CA THR A 512 -31.41 -3.28 -2.56
C THR A 512 -30.45 -3.60 -1.42
N SER A 513 -29.16 -3.84 -1.72
CA SER A 513 -28.16 -4.15 -0.71
C SER A 513 -26.75 -3.67 -1.07
N LYS A 514 -25.91 -3.51 -0.04
CA LYS A 514 -24.48 -3.21 -0.22
C LYS A 514 -23.75 -4.31 -1.00
N MET A 515 -24.12 -5.58 -0.77
CA MET A 515 -23.52 -6.71 -1.47
C MET A 515 -23.84 -6.70 -2.97
N GLU A 516 -25.07 -6.34 -3.33
CA GLU A 516 -25.48 -6.15 -4.73
C GLU A 516 -24.70 -5.00 -5.40
N ALA A 517 -24.53 -3.87 -4.69
CA ALA A 517 -23.73 -2.75 -5.15
C ALA A 517 -22.26 -3.15 -5.42
N VAL A 518 -21.65 -3.89 -4.50
CA VAL A 518 -20.27 -4.39 -4.64
C VAL A 518 -20.16 -5.33 -5.84
N ARG A 519 -21.06 -6.31 -5.96
CA ARG A 519 -21.06 -7.26 -7.10
C ARG A 519 -21.19 -6.54 -8.44
N SER A 520 -22.08 -5.57 -8.53
CA SER A 520 -22.26 -4.76 -9.74
C SER A 520 -21.02 -3.92 -10.05
N THR A 521 -20.38 -3.35 -9.03
CA THR A 521 -19.10 -2.63 -9.18
C THR A 521 -18.01 -3.54 -9.75
N MET A 522 -17.92 -4.80 -9.30
CA MET A 522 -16.92 -5.73 -9.84
C MET A 522 -17.15 -6.03 -11.33
N ARG A 523 -18.41 -6.19 -11.75
CA ARG A 523 -18.75 -6.37 -13.17
C ARG A 523 -18.40 -5.14 -14.00
N ILE A 524 -18.58 -3.93 -13.48
CA ILE A 524 -18.16 -2.69 -14.13
C ILE A 524 -16.64 -2.66 -14.33
N ILE A 525 -15.87 -3.02 -13.30
CA ILE A 525 -14.40 -3.11 -13.39
C ILE A 525 -13.97 -4.10 -14.48
N VAL A 526 -14.59 -5.29 -14.54
CA VAL A 526 -14.31 -6.28 -15.58
C VAL A 526 -14.65 -5.73 -16.97
N ALA A 527 -15.80 -5.06 -17.12
CA ALA A 527 -16.19 -4.48 -18.39
C ALA A 527 -15.25 -3.33 -18.85
N ALA A 528 -14.75 -2.53 -17.90
CA ALA A 528 -13.76 -1.49 -18.18
C ALA A 528 -12.39 -2.08 -18.59
N LEU A 529 -11.99 -3.22 -18.02
CA LEU A 529 -10.76 -3.92 -18.40
C LEU A 529 -10.78 -4.44 -19.85
N GLU A 530 -11.97 -4.78 -20.35
CA GLU A 530 -12.19 -5.27 -21.71
C GLU A 530 -12.46 -4.15 -22.73
N ASN A 531 -12.46 -2.89 -22.29
CA ASN A 531 -12.72 -1.74 -23.14
C ASN A 531 -11.54 -0.77 -23.14
N SER A 532 -11.31 -0.10 -24.26
CA SER A 532 -10.27 0.92 -24.40
C SER A 532 -10.75 2.12 -25.22
N ARG A 533 -12.07 2.33 -25.33
CA ARG A 533 -12.64 3.48 -26.04
C ARG A 533 -12.49 4.74 -25.20
N ASP A 534 -12.19 5.86 -25.86
CA ASP A 534 -12.05 7.17 -25.20
C ASP A 534 -13.38 7.71 -24.63
N ASP A 535 -14.52 7.27 -25.16
CA ASP A 535 -15.86 7.64 -24.72
C ASP A 535 -16.44 6.71 -23.62
N PHE A 536 -15.60 5.90 -22.97
CA PHE A 536 -16.03 4.98 -21.92
C PHE A 536 -16.45 5.75 -20.65
N ARG A 537 -17.73 6.12 -20.62
CA ARG A 537 -18.34 6.85 -19.50
C ARG A 537 -19.74 6.34 -19.24
N TYR A 538 -20.02 6.02 -17.97
CA TYR A 538 -21.34 5.56 -17.55
C TYR A 538 -21.76 6.22 -16.25
N THR A 539 -23.00 6.70 -16.23
CA THR A 539 -23.63 7.33 -15.06
C THR A 539 -24.49 6.34 -14.28
N ILE A 540 -25.03 6.77 -13.15
CA ILE A 540 -25.93 5.97 -12.29
C ILE A 540 -27.19 5.51 -13.05
N SER A 541 -27.65 6.26 -14.06
CA SER A 541 -28.80 5.87 -14.89
C SER A 541 -28.42 4.96 -16.06
N GLU A 542 -27.12 4.76 -16.33
CA GLU A 542 -26.65 4.12 -17.56
C GLU A 542 -25.75 2.91 -17.33
N TYR A 543 -25.15 2.74 -16.15
CA TYR A 543 -24.21 1.64 -15.90
C TYR A 543 -24.83 0.26 -16.12
N ARG A 544 -26.16 0.11 -15.99
CA ARG A 544 -26.83 -1.16 -16.31
C ARG A 544 -26.64 -1.58 -17.77
N LYS A 545 -26.56 -0.62 -18.70
CA LYS A 545 -26.26 -0.89 -20.12
C LYS A 545 -24.89 -1.57 -20.30
N LEU A 546 -23.94 -1.27 -19.41
CA LEU A 546 -22.61 -1.90 -19.39
C LEU A 546 -22.67 -3.34 -18.86
N LEU A 547 -23.65 -3.65 -18.00
CA LEU A 547 -23.77 -4.95 -17.37
C LEU A 547 -24.51 -5.98 -18.23
N GLY A 548 -25.29 -5.54 -19.23
CA GLY A 548 -26.19 -6.39 -20.00
C GLY A 548 -27.56 -6.40 -19.38
#